data_AF-A0AAP7ZRD0-F1
#
_entry.id   AF-A0AAP7ZRD0-F1
#
_cell.length_a   1.000
_cell.length_b   1.000
_cell.length_c   1.000
_cell.angle_alpha   90.00
_cell.angle_beta   90.00
_cell.angle_gamma   90.00
#
_symmetry.space_group_name_H-M   'P 1'
#
loop_
_entity.id
_entity.type
_entity.pdbx_description
1 polymer ?
#
loop_
_entity_poly.entity_id
_entity_poly.type
_entity_poly.pdbx_seq_one_letter_code
_entity_poly.pdbx_strand_id
1 'polypeptide(L)'
;MSVSDEWEELHLTPDGWKDGSYRHVPGDAVIVEPPANGMLTVRRHVAALYGGPSRVTEDRTPRTDDMSLIEQLLLKYGAPVFGV
;
A
#
# COMPACT_ATOMS: atom_id res chain seq x y z
N MET A 1 -20.67 -11.08 13.22
CA MET A 1 -20.79 -10.46 11.88
C MET A 1 -19.40 -10.53 11.27
N SER A 2 -19.26 -11.12 10.08
CA SER A 2 -17.93 -11.23 9.43
C SER A 2 -17.52 -9.85 8.92
N VAL A 3 -16.38 -9.37 9.40
CA VAL A 3 -15.72 -8.15 8.90
C VAL A 3 -14.57 -8.65 8.02
N SER A 4 -14.57 -8.26 6.75
CA SER A 4 -13.38 -8.41 5.91
C SER A 4 -12.52 -7.18 6.14
N ASP A 5 -11.31 -7.38 6.68
CA ASP A 5 -10.32 -6.34 6.93
C ASP A 5 -9.06 -6.72 6.14
N GLU A 6 -8.95 -6.13 4.96
CA GLU A 6 -7.89 -6.41 4.01
C GLU A 6 -7.00 -5.17 3.87
N TRP A 7 -5.71 -5.37 3.69
CA TRP A 7 -4.80 -4.28 3.38
C TRP A 7 -3.62 -4.75 2.56
N GLU A 8 -3.07 -3.84 1.78
CA GLU A 8 -1.86 -4.05 1.01
C GLU A 8 -0.95 -2.84 1.15
N GLU A 9 0.35 -3.09 1.20
CA GLU A 9 1.39 -2.08 1.18
C GLU A 9 2.19 -2.18 -0.12
N LEU A 10 2.51 -1.03 -0.68
CA LEU A 10 3.38 -0.87 -1.84
C LEU A 10 4.47 0.14 -1.51
N HIS A 11 5.70 -0.17 -1.91
CA HIS A 11 6.85 0.68 -1.70
C HIS A 11 7.35 1.24 -3.04
N LEU A 12 7.33 2.55 -3.18
CA LEU A 12 7.96 3.25 -4.30
C LEU A 12 9.47 3.26 -4.08
N THR A 13 10.21 2.71 -5.02
CA THR A 13 11.67 2.73 -5.06
C THR A 13 12.14 3.42 -6.35
N PRO A 14 13.42 3.79 -6.48
CA PRO A 14 13.98 4.27 -7.74
C PRO A 14 13.77 3.31 -8.92
N ASP A 15 13.66 2.01 -8.63
CA ASP A 15 13.44 0.94 -9.61
C ASP A 15 11.97 0.73 -9.99
N GLY A 16 11.04 1.39 -9.27
CA GLY A 16 9.60 1.24 -9.45
C GLY A 16 8.87 0.82 -8.17
N TRP A 17 7.61 0.46 -8.33
CA TRP A 17 6.77 -0.07 -7.24
C TRP A 17 7.17 -1.50 -6.89
N LYS A 18 7.32 -1.77 -5.60
CA LYS A 18 7.58 -3.10 -5.04
C LYS A 18 6.50 -3.46 -4.03
N ASP A 19 6.03 -4.69 -4.12
CA ASP A 19 5.04 -5.23 -3.18
C ASP A 19 5.64 -5.28 -1.77
N GLY A 20 4.82 -4.85 -0.81
CA GLY A 20 5.14 -4.84 0.60
C GLY A 20 4.37 -5.90 1.37
N SER A 21 4.13 -5.60 2.63
CA SER A 21 3.29 -6.43 3.48
C SER A 21 1.83 -6.38 3.01
N TYR A 22 1.08 -7.46 3.20
CA TYR A 22 -0.35 -7.48 2.90
C TYR A 22 -1.13 -8.42 3.80
N ARG A 23 -2.45 -8.29 3.79
CA ARG A 23 -3.40 -9.19 4.42
C ARG A 23 -4.66 -9.27 3.56
N HIS A 24 -5.00 -10.48 3.15
CA HIS A 24 -6.28 -10.81 2.52
C HIS A 24 -7.10 -11.71 3.43
N VAL A 25 -8.42 -11.62 3.36
CA VAL A 25 -9.33 -12.44 4.19
C VAL A 25 -10.10 -13.42 3.30
N PRO A 26 -10.15 -14.72 3.66
CA PRO A 26 -9.59 -15.36 4.85
C PRO A 26 -8.12 -15.74 4.67
N GLY A 27 -7.22 -15.08 5.39
CA GLY A 27 -5.78 -15.30 5.33
C GLY A 27 -5.03 -14.55 6.43
N ASP A 28 -3.83 -15.03 6.72
CA ASP A 28 -2.91 -14.37 7.66
C ASP A 28 -2.19 -13.20 6.98
N ALA A 29 -1.70 -12.27 7.80
CA ALA A 29 -0.88 -11.17 7.29
C ALA A 29 0.49 -11.70 6.83
N VAL A 30 0.88 -11.35 5.62
CA VAL A 30 2.22 -11.56 5.09
C VAL A 30 3.02 -10.29 5.38
N ILE A 31 4.08 -10.44 6.15
CA ILE A 31 4.97 -9.34 6.52
C ILE A 31 6.22 -9.41 5.66
N VAL A 32 6.47 -8.36 4.90
CA VAL A 32 7.64 -8.17 4.05
C VAL A 32 8.42 -6.97 4.57
N GLU A 33 9.73 -7.13 4.75
CA GLU A 33 10.57 -6.00 5.16
C GLU A 33 10.60 -4.92 4.07
N PRO A 34 10.39 -3.64 4.43
CA PRO A 34 10.45 -2.57 3.46
C PRO A 34 11.83 -2.50 2.79
N PRO A 35 11.90 -2.23 1.48
CA PRO A 35 13.18 -2.07 0.80
C PRO A 35 13.96 -0.89 1.38
N ALA A 36 15.27 -1.06 1.58
CA ALA A 36 16.14 -0.04 2.16
C ALA A 36 16.18 1.27 1.35
N ASN A 37 15.93 1.18 0.03
CA ASN A 37 15.83 2.31 -0.88
C ASN A 37 14.37 2.75 -1.16
N GLY A 38 13.43 2.37 -0.29
CA GLY A 38 12.04 2.81 -0.35
C GLY A 38 11.93 4.31 -0.11
N MET A 39 11.34 5.03 -1.05
CA MET A 39 11.13 6.49 -1.01
C MET A 39 9.75 6.84 -0.46
N LEU A 40 8.72 6.08 -0.82
CA LEU A 40 7.35 6.26 -0.35
C LEU A 40 6.74 4.89 -0.06
N THR A 41 6.06 4.76 1.07
CA THR A 41 5.20 3.59 1.33
C THR A 41 3.75 4.04 1.22
N VAL A 42 2.95 3.30 0.46
CA VAL A 42 1.51 3.52 0.35
C VAL A 42 0.81 2.27 0.85
N ARG A 43 -0.07 2.43 1.81
CA ARG A 43 -0.91 1.37 2.35
C ARG A 43 -2.36 1.62 1.99
N ARG A 44 -3.01 0.65 1.37
CA ARG A 44 -4.46 0.67 1.16
C ARG A 44 -5.11 -0.29 2.16
N HIS A 45 -6.15 0.18 2.84
CA HIS A 45 -6.98 -0.60 3.76
C HIS A 45 -8.41 -0.64 3.24
N VAL A 46 -8.98 -1.84 3.19
CA VAL A 46 -10.34 -2.11 2.76
C VAL A 46 -11.06 -2.83 3.90
N ALA A 47 -12.04 -2.14 4.49
CA ALA A 47 -12.90 -2.67 5.53
C ALA A 47 -14.31 -2.86 4.97
N ALA A 48 -14.82 -4.09 4.96
CA ALA A 48 -16.17 -4.40 4.50
C ALA A 48 -16.95 -5.19 5.55
N LEU A 49 -18.24 -4.86 5.68
CA LEU A 49 -19.19 -5.57 6.52
C LEU A 49 -20.10 -6.42 5.64
N TYR A 50 -20.35 -7.67 6.03
CA TYR A 50 -21.31 -8.51 5.31
C TYR A 50 -22.70 -7.88 5.29
N GLY A 51 -23.20 -7.55 4.08
CA GLY A 51 -24.48 -6.85 3.88
C GLY A 51 -24.44 -5.35 4.22
N GLY A 52 -23.27 -4.75 4.39
CA GLY A 52 -23.08 -3.34 4.74
C GLY A 52 -22.13 -2.60 3.79
N PRO A 53 -21.90 -1.29 4.04
CA PRO A 53 -21.01 -0.49 3.22
C PRO A 53 -19.55 -0.91 3.38
N SER A 54 -18.79 -0.86 2.29
CA SER A 54 -17.33 -0.97 2.29
C SER A 54 -16.68 0.40 2.44
N ARG A 55 -15.55 0.46 3.13
CA ARG A 55 -14.70 1.65 3.27
C ARG A 55 -13.30 1.33 2.77
N VAL A 56 -12.79 2.18 1.89
CA VAL A 56 -11.40 2.16 1.43
C VAL A 56 -10.68 3.36 2.03
N THR A 57 -9.48 3.16 2.56
CA THR A 57 -8.63 4.23 3.10
C THR A 57 -7.20 4.02 2.59
N GLU A 58 -6.55 5.11 2.18
CA GLU A 58 -5.16 5.07 1.71
C GLU A 58 -4.28 5.96 2.58
N ASP A 59 -3.23 5.38 3.14
CA ASP A 59 -2.22 6.06 3.94
C ASP A 59 -0.92 6.13 3.16
N ARG A 60 -0.34 7.32 3.06
CA ARG A 60 0.92 7.57 2.35
C ARG A 60 1.96 8.03 3.36
N THR A 61 3.04 7.27 3.49
CA THR A 61 4.13 7.55 4.43
C THR A 61 5.43 7.74 3.64
N PRO A 62 5.87 9.01 3.44
CA PRO A 62 7.18 9.31 2.90
C PRO A 62 8.29 8.70 3.77
N ARG A 63 9.31 8.15 3.12
CA ARG A 63 10.49 7.54 3.78
C ARG A 63 11.77 8.35 3.50
N THR A 64 11.65 9.42 2.72
CA THR A 64 12.69 10.39 2.40
C THR A 64 12.12 11.80 2.53
N ASP A 65 12.98 12.77 2.83
CA ASP A 65 12.64 14.19 2.84
C ASP A 65 12.66 14.81 1.42
N ASP A 66 13.19 14.09 0.43
CA ASP A 66 13.25 14.54 -0.96
C ASP A 66 11.90 14.31 -1.67
N MET A 67 10.96 15.22 -1.41
CA MET A 67 9.63 15.20 -2.00
C MET A 67 9.65 15.35 -3.53
N SER A 68 10.61 16.11 -4.06
CA SER A 68 10.76 16.29 -5.51
C SER A 68 11.19 14.99 -6.21
N LEU A 69 11.98 14.16 -5.54
CA LEU A 69 12.30 12.82 -6.04
C LEU A 69 11.07 11.90 -6.04
N ILE A 70 10.26 11.93 -4.98
CA ILE A 70 9.00 11.16 -4.91
C ILE A 70 8.06 11.56 -6.06
N GLU A 71 7.86 12.85 -6.29
CA GLU A 71 7.01 13.34 -7.38
C GLU A 71 7.50 12.90 -8.76
N GLN A 72 8.82 12.97 -9.02
CA GLN A 72 9.40 12.49 -10.27
C GLN A 72 9.19 10.98 -10.47
N LEU A 73 9.35 10.19 -9.40
CA LEU A 73 9.11 8.75 -9.45
C LEU A 73 7.63 8.42 -9.66
N LEU A 74 6.71 9.17 -9.05
CA LEU A 74 5.27 9.04 -9.28
C LEU A 74 4.86 9.44 -10.70
N LEU A 75 5.50 10.46 -11.29
CA LEU A 75 5.30 10.82 -12.70
C LEU A 75 5.82 9.73 -13.63
N LYS A 76 6.94 9.09 -13.28
CA LYS A 76 7.59 8.05 -14.09
C LYS A 76 6.85 6.71 -14.03
N TYR A 77 6.47 6.27 -12.84
CA TYR A 77 5.90 4.94 -12.60
C TYR A 77 4.39 4.95 -12.35
N GLY A 78 3.78 6.13 -12.20
CA GLY A 78 2.35 6.29 -11.95
C GLY A 78 1.94 6.03 -10.50
N ALA A 79 0.63 5.97 -10.28
CA ALA A 79 0.02 5.65 -9.00
C ALA A 79 0.22 4.17 -8.63
N PRO A 80 0.24 3.83 -7.32
CA PRO A 80 0.29 2.43 -6.89
C PRO A 80 -0.98 1.69 -7.32
N VAL A 81 -0.83 0.43 -7.75
CA VAL A 81 -1.93 -0.44 -8.16
C VAL A 81 -2.03 -1.58 -7.15
N PHE A 82 -3.13 -1.61 -6.41
CA PHE A 82 -3.44 -2.62 -5.39
C PHE A 82 -4.35 -3.71 -5.96
N GLY A 83 -4.25 -4.92 -5.41
CA GLY A 83 -5.12 -6.07 -5.70
C GLY A 83 -6.39 -6.13 -4.86
N VAL A 84 -6.44 -5.41 -3.73
CA VAL A 84 -7.62 -5.23 -2.84
C VAL A 84 -8.61 -4.16 -3.29
#